data_AF-A0AA39XI28-F1
#
_entry.id   AF-A0AA39XI28-F1
#
_cell.length_a   1.000
_cell.length_b   1.000
_cell.length_c   1.000
_cell.angle_alpha   90.00
_cell.angle_beta   90.00
_cell.angle_gamma   90.00
#
_symmetry.space_group_name_H-M   'P 1'
#
loop_
_entity.id
_entity.type
_entity.pdbx_description
1 polymer ?
#
loop_
_entity_poly.entity_id
_entity_poly.type
_entity_poly.pdbx_seq_one_letter_code
_entity_poly.pdbx_strand_id
1 'polypeptide(L)'
;ALDECGRNDLPKLLDLVVKFSKDPRSRVQWILTSRKLPKIEEKLRVDDQKHTISLELNEGSVTGAVENYIRAKVQELSKACECDKETEKAAGSFLTSNAHGTFLRVALVCQNLILRSVPRWEVVSLLQVEQVSPGLEDLYRQIVQQLEILPNFSLCRQILAANTTVYRPLSLQELTALVEMPSKQLSDNPKELKRIIELCGSFLSLREETVYFVHQSAKDFLLG
;
A
#
# COMPACT_ATOMS: atom_id res chain seq x y z
N ALA A 1 -13.74 -0.65 2.15
CA ALA A 1 -12.93 -1.73 2.74
C ALA A 1 -13.19 -1.83 4.25
N LEU A 2 -12.83 -2.91 4.94
CA LEU A 2 -13.06 -3.04 6.39
C LEU A 2 -12.29 -2.02 7.22
N ASP A 3 -11.08 -1.65 6.80
CA ASP A 3 -10.22 -0.69 7.48
C ASP A 3 -10.67 0.77 7.31
N GLU A 4 -11.65 1.03 6.45
CA GLU A 4 -12.31 2.34 6.32
C GLU A 4 -13.56 2.45 7.21
N CYS A 5 -13.98 1.33 7.82
CA CYS A 5 -15.14 1.32 8.69
C CYS A 5 -14.85 2.12 9.97
N GLY A 6 -15.81 2.95 10.38
CA GLY A 6 -15.71 3.75 11.59
C GLY A 6 -15.33 2.90 12.81
N ARG A 7 -14.48 3.44 13.69
CA ARG A 7 -13.90 2.72 14.84
C ARG A 7 -14.95 2.03 15.72
N ASN A 8 -16.14 2.61 15.83
CA ASN A 8 -17.23 2.10 16.66
C ASN A 8 -18.11 1.05 15.95
N ASP A 9 -18.03 0.98 14.62
CA ASP A 9 -18.89 0.13 13.79
C ASP A 9 -18.15 -1.09 13.26
N LEU A 10 -16.83 -0.99 13.05
CA LEU A 10 -15.98 -2.12 12.66
C LEU A 10 -16.15 -3.34 13.58
N PRO A 11 -16.14 -3.21 14.92
CA PRO A 11 -16.33 -4.36 15.80
C PRO A 11 -17.69 -5.04 15.60
N LYS A 12 -18.76 -4.26 15.43
CA LYS A 12 -20.14 -4.74 15.22
C LYS A 12 -20.28 -5.47 13.89
N LEU A 13 -19.66 -4.92 12.83
CA LEU A 13 -19.65 -5.53 11.51
C LEU A 13 -18.93 -6.88 11.53
N LEU A 14 -17.75 -6.94 12.18
CA LEU A 14 -17.00 -8.19 12.32
C LEU A 14 -17.79 -9.25 13.10
N ASP A 15 -18.49 -8.86 14.18
CA ASP A 15 -19.36 -9.77 14.93
C ASP A 15 -20.51 -10.31 14.07
N LEU A 16 -21.10 -9.45 13.24
CA LEU A 16 -22.17 -9.84 12.31
C LEU A 16 -21.65 -10.85 11.27
N VAL A 17 -20.50 -10.58 10.65
CA VAL A 17 -19.86 -11.48 9.70
C VAL A 17 -19.62 -12.85 10.35
N VAL A 18 -18.98 -12.88 11.52
CA VAL A 18 -18.69 -14.15 12.23
C VAL A 18 -19.98 -14.89 12.59
N LYS A 19 -21.02 -14.17 13.03
CA LYS A 19 -22.32 -14.77 13.35
C LYS A 19 -22.96 -15.45 12.14
N PHE A 20 -22.96 -14.79 10.98
CA PHE A 20 -23.55 -15.37 9.76
C PHE A 20 -22.69 -16.47 9.15
N SER A 21 -21.37 -16.41 9.29
CA SER A 21 -20.48 -17.47 8.81
C SER A 21 -20.61 -18.77 9.62
N LYS A 22 -20.97 -18.67 10.91
CA LYS A 22 -21.17 -19.84 11.79
C LYS A 22 -22.55 -20.47 11.74
N ASP A 23 -23.57 -19.79 11.20
CA ASP A 23 -24.92 -20.36 11.09
C ASP A 23 -24.97 -21.29 9.87
N PRO A 24 -25.15 -22.62 10.03
CA PRO A 24 -25.20 -23.57 8.92
C PRO A 24 -26.41 -23.37 7.98
N ARG A 25 -27.40 -22.56 8.39
CA ARG A 25 -28.56 -22.18 7.55
C ARG A 25 -28.30 -20.92 6.73
N SER A 26 -27.23 -20.18 7.04
CA SER A 26 -26.83 -18.99 6.31
C SER A 26 -26.35 -19.38 4.92
N ARG A 27 -26.84 -18.67 3.91
CA ARG A 27 -26.38 -18.80 2.50
C ARG A 27 -25.52 -17.63 2.07
N VAL A 28 -25.07 -16.81 3.02
CA VAL A 28 -24.32 -15.59 2.74
C VAL A 28 -22.86 -15.92 2.48
N GLN A 29 -22.34 -15.44 1.35
CA GLN A 29 -20.92 -15.50 1.02
C GLN A 29 -20.32 -14.10 1.16
N TRP A 30 -19.29 -13.97 2.00
CA TRP A 30 -18.64 -12.70 2.28
C TRP A 30 -17.35 -12.57 1.47
N ILE A 31 -17.20 -11.46 0.74
CA ILE A 31 -15.92 -11.01 0.20
C ILE A 31 -15.53 -9.76 0.99
N LEU A 32 -14.42 -9.85 1.71
CA LEU A 32 -13.94 -8.81 2.60
C LEU A 32 -12.58 -8.34 2.12
N THR A 33 -12.42 -7.04 1.95
CA THR A 33 -11.14 -6.41 1.64
C THR A 33 -10.66 -5.59 2.82
N SER A 34 -9.38 -5.69 3.14
CA SER A 34 -8.78 -4.82 4.14
C SER A 34 -7.27 -4.69 3.95
N ARG A 35 -6.70 -3.57 4.41
CA ARG A 35 -5.29 -3.51 4.78
C ARG A 35 -4.98 -4.52 5.88
N LYS A 36 -3.70 -4.93 5.98
CA LYS A 36 -3.26 -5.90 6.99
C LYS A 36 -3.31 -5.28 8.39
N LEU A 37 -4.45 -5.44 9.07
CA LEU A 37 -4.67 -4.95 10.42
C LEU A 37 -4.82 -6.12 11.39
N PRO A 38 -3.94 -6.26 12.41
CA PRO A 38 -3.97 -7.40 13.32
C PRO A 38 -5.33 -7.61 14.00
N LYS A 39 -6.04 -6.53 14.33
CA LYS A 39 -7.37 -6.59 14.96
C LYS A 39 -8.44 -7.24 14.05
N ILE A 40 -8.35 -7.03 12.74
CA ILE A 40 -9.25 -7.62 11.76
C ILE A 40 -8.86 -9.07 11.52
N GLU A 41 -7.57 -9.36 11.39
CA GLU A 41 -7.06 -10.72 11.24
C GLU A 41 -7.44 -11.61 12.43
N GLU A 42 -7.17 -11.14 13.66
CA GLU A 42 -7.46 -11.87 14.90
C GLU A 42 -8.95 -12.22 15.02
N LYS A 43 -9.84 -11.26 14.73
CA LYS A 43 -11.29 -11.47 14.84
C LYS A 43 -11.88 -12.31 13.71
N LEU A 44 -11.21 -12.36 12.55
CA LEU A 44 -11.59 -13.19 11.41
C LEU A 44 -10.83 -14.54 11.35
N ARG A 45 -10.00 -14.86 12.35
CA ARG A 45 -9.21 -16.12 12.43
C ARG A 45 -10.04 -17.34 12.84
N VAL A 46 -11.37 -17.23 12.77
CA VAL A 46 -12.27 -18.07 13.57
C VAL A 46 -12.65 -19.40 12.89
N ASP A 47 -12.25 -19.69 11.64
CA ASP A 47 -12.54 -20.99 11.01
C ASP A 47 -11.53 -21.41 9.93
N ASP A 48 -11.32 -22.72 9.80
CA ASP A 48 -10.51 -23.39 8.77
C ASP A 48 -11.06 -23.24 7.34
N GLN A 49 -12.25 -22.65 7.17
CA GLN A 49 -12.92 -22.46 5.87
C GLN A 49 -12.58 -21.12 5.19
N LYS A 50 -11.67 -20.31 5.77
CA LYS A 50 -11.32 -19.00 5.20
C LYS A 50 -10.22 -19.12 4.15
N HIS A 51 -10.55 -18.84 2.90
CA HIS A 51 -9.55 -18.57 1.87
C HIS A 51 -9.05 -17.12 2.00
N THR A 52 -7.86 -16.94 2.58
CA THR A 52 -7.22 -15.62 2.68
C THR A 52 -6.31 -15.39 1.48
N ILE A 53 -6.59 -14.36 0.69
CA ILE A 53 -5.71 -13.91 -0.39
C ILE A 53 -4.92 -12.72 0.13
N SER A 54 -3.60 -12.88 0.29
CA SER A 54 -2.70 -11.76 0.58
C SER A 54 -2.09 -11.28 -0.73
N LEU A 55 -2.29 -10.01 -1.06
CA LEU A 55 -1.66 -9.38 -2.22
C LEU A 55 -0.17 -9.09 -1.97
N GLU A 56 0.23 -8.88 -0.71
CA GLU A 56 1.62 -8.66 -0.29
C GLU A 56 2.50 -9.91 -0.43
N LEU A 57 1.93 -11.11 -0.23
CA LEU A 57 2.65 -12.38 -0.32
C LEU A 57 2.71 -12.95 -1.74
N ASN A 58 1.98 -12.37 -2.70
CA ASN A 58 1.88 -12.82 -4.08
C ASN A 58 2.54 -11.85 -5.06
N GLU A 59 3.72 -11.34 -4.72
CA GLU A 59 4.40 -10.28 -5.49
C GLU A 59 4.58 -10.61 -6.97
N GLY A 60 4.88 -11.88 -7.31
CA GLY A 60 5.02 -12.30 -8.71
C GLY A 60 3.71 -12.16 -9.50
N SER A 61 2.58 -12.55 -8.91
CA SER A 61 1.27 -12.42 -9.53
C SER A 61 0.82 -10.95 -9.62
N VAL A 62 1.12 -10.15 -8.60
CA VAL A 62 0.83 -8.71 -8.61
C VAL A 62 1.66 -7.99 -9.67
N THR A 63 2.96 -8.31 -9.79
CA THR A 63 3.85 -7.74 -10.80
C THR A 63 3.34 -8.01 -12.22
N GLY A 64 3.00 -9.25 -12.54
CA GLY A 64 2.44 -9.60 -13.85
C GLY A 64 1.08 -8.94 -14.13
N ALA A 65 0.25 -8.75 -13.11
CA ALA A 65 -1.01 -8.03 -13.25
C ALA A 65 -0.80 -6.52 -13.50
N VAL A 66 0.18 -5.90 -12.83
CA VAL A 66 0.55 -4.50 -13.05
C VAL A 66 1.10 -4.30 -14.46
N GLU A 67 1.96 -5.19 -14.96
CA GLU A 67 2.47 -5.13 -16.34
C GLU A 67 1.36 -5.19 -17.39
N ASN A 68 0.39 -6.11 -17.21
CA ASN A 68 -0.76 -6.20 -18.10
C ASN A 68 -1.64 -4.94 -18.03
N TYR A 69 -1.81 -4.38 -16.83
CA TYR A 69 -2.55 -3.14 -16.63
C TYR A 69 -1.87 -1.94 -17.30
N ILE A 70 -0.54 -1.83 -17.19
CA ILE A 70 0.25 -0.81 -17.88
C ILE A 70 0.03 -0.90 -19.38
N ARG A 71 0.11 -2.12 -19.96
CA ARG A 71 -0.13 -2.31 -21.40
C ARG A 71 -1.51 -1.80 -21.82
N ALA A 72 -2.55 -2.12 -21.04
CA ALA A 72 -3.90 -1.64 -21.33
C ALA A 72 -4.02 -0.11 -21.24
N LYS A 73 -3.42 0.50 -20.20
CA LYS A 73 -3.48 1.95 -20.00
C LYS A 73 -2.66 2.75 -21.01
N VAL A 74 -1.53 2.21 -21.45
CA VAL A 74 -0.71 2.78 -22.52
C VAL A 74 -1.48 2.77 -23.84
N GLN A 75 -2.19 1.67 -24.15
CA GLN A 75 -3.03 1.61 -25.34
C GLN A 75 -4.20 2.60 -25.31
N GLU A 76 -4.83 2.76 -24.14
CA GLU A 76 -5.88 3.76 -23.93
C GLU A 76 -5.35 5.19 -24.13
N LEU A 77 -4.21 5.51 -23.49
CA LEU A 77 -3.52 6.78 -23.65
C LEU A 77 -3.16 7.02 -25.12
N SER A 78 -2.56 6.03 -25.78
CA SER A 78 -2.11 6.14 -27.17
C SER A 78 -3.24 6.45 -28.14
N LYS A 79 -4.43 5.89 -27.90
CA LYS A 79 -5.63 6.19 -28.68
C LYS A 79 -6.12 7.62 -28.43
N ALA A 80 -6.06 8.10 -27.19
CA ALA A 80 -6.51 9.43 -26.82
C ALA A 80 -5.59 10.54 -27.36
N CYS A 81 -4.27 10.32 -27.40
CA CYS A 81 -3.29 11.30 -27.90
C CYS A 81 -2.91 11.13 -29.38
N GLU A 82 -3.49 10.16 -30.08
CA GLU A 82 -3.06 9.74 -31.43
C GLU A 82 -1.53 9.50 -31.50
N CYS A 83 -1.00 8.88 -30.44
CA CYS A 83 0.42 8.64 -30.30
C CYS A 83 0.90 7.59 -31.32
N ASP A 84 2.12 7.79 -31.83
CA ASP A 84 2.79 6.80 -32.68
C ASP A 84 3.34 5.63 -31.83
N LYS A 85 3.76 4.57 -32.52
CA LYS A 85 4.31 3.37 -31.87
C LYS A 85 5.57 3.65 -31.05
N GLU A 86 6.33 4.69 -31.40
CA GLU A 86 7.53 5.07 -30.68
C GLU A 86 7.18 5.71 -29.33
N THR A 87 6.23 6.65 -29.34
CA THR A 87 5.68 7.29 -28.14
C THR A 87 4.97 6.28 -27.24
N GLU A 88 4.18 5.37 -27.82
CA GLU A 88 3.53 4.27 -27.09
C GLU A 88 4.56 3.38 -26.37
N LYS A 89 5.63 2.98 -27.08
CA LYS A 89 6.71 2.17 -26.52
C LYS A 89 7.48 2.91 -25.44
N ALA A 90 7.79 4.19 -25.64
CA ALA A 90 8.46 5.03 -24.67
C ALA A 90 7.62 5.20 -23.39
N ALA A 91 6.32 5.49 -23.53
CA ALA A 91 5.38 5.60 -22.42
C ALA A 91 5.25 4.28 -21.65
N GLY A 92 5.13 3.15 -22.34
CA GLY A 92 5.10 1.83 -21.71
C GLY A 92 6.37 1.49 -20.96
N SER A 93 7.54 1.77 -21.54
CA SER A 93 8.83 1.53 -20.90
C SER A 93 9.02 2.41 -19.66
N PHE A 94 8.59 3.67 -19.74
CA PHE A 94 8.61 4.59 -18.61
C PHE A 94 7.68 4.13 -17.49
N LEU A 95 6.42 3.83 -17.79
CA LEU A 95 5.44 3.41 -16.78
C LEU A 95 5.83 2.07 -16.15
N THR A 96 6.40 1.13 -16.91
CA THR A 96 6.91 -0.13 -16.35
C THR A 96 8.04 0.11 -15.34
N SER A 97 8.98 0.98 -15.68
CA SER A 97 10.10 1.32 -14.79
C SER A 97 9.67 2.12 -13.55
N ASN A 98 8.57 2.88 -13.65
CA ASN A 98 8.14 3.85 -12.62
C ASN A 98 6.84 3.46 -11.89
N ALA A 99 6.19 2.35 -12.23
CA ALA A 99 4.96 1.92 -11.57
C ALA A 99 5.20 1.43 -10.14
N HIS A 100 6.41 0.94 -9.84
CA HIS A 100 6.80 0.39 -8.52
C HIS A 100 5.75 -0.57 -7.93
N GLY A 101 5.14 -1.40 -8.79
CA GLY A 101 4.11 -2.37 -8.40
C GLY A 101 2.73 -1.77 -8.07
N THR A 102 2.45 -0.51 -8.40
CA THR A 102 1.17 0.16 -8.10
C THR A 102 0.32 0.38 -9.35
N PHE A 103 -0.90 -0.15 -9.33
CA PHE A 103 -1.93 0.17 -10.35
C PHE A 103 -2.32 1.64 -10.32
N LEU A 104 -2.41 2.22 -9.12
CA LEU A 104 -2.95 3.56 -8.91
C LEU A 104 -2.09 4.65 -9.58
N ARG A 105 -0.75 4.56 -9.49
CA ARG A 105 0.15 5.53 -10.10
C ARG A 105 0.00 5.56 -11.62
N VAL A 106 -0.03 4.37 -12.23
CA VAL A 106 -0.26 4.22 -13.67
C VAL A 106 -1.62 4.79 -14.08
N ALA A 107 -2.67 4.49 -13.29
CA ALA A 107 -4.01 4.98 -13.53
C ALA A 107 -4.07 6.52 -13.51
N LEU A 108 -3.55 7.14 -12.44
CA LEU A 108 -3.62 8.58 -12.22
C LEU A 108 -2.85 9.36 -13.28
N VAL A 109 -1.63 8.93 -13.59
CA VAL A 109 -0.80 9.61 -14.59
C VAL A 109 -1.44 9.52 -15.98
N CYS A 110 -1.85 8.31 -16.42
CA CYS A 110 -2.51 8.16 -17.72
C CYS A 110 -3.81 8.96 -17.79
N GLN A 111 -4.63 8.93 -16.73
CA GLN A 111 -5.90 9.65 -16.69
C GLN A 111 -5.70 11.17 -16.72
N ASN A 112 -4.72 11.71 -15.99
CA ASN A 112 -4.39 13.13 -16.03
C ASN A 112 -3.98 13.58 -17.44
N LEU A 113 -3.15 12.81 -18.14
CA LEU A 113 -2.72 13.14 -19.50
C LEU A 113 -3.89 13.09 -20.50
N ILE A 114 -4.79 12.10 -20.37
CA ILE A 114 -6.00 11.98 -21.20
C ILE A 114 -6.93 13.16 -20.96
N LEU A 115 -7.23 13.49 -19.70
CA LEU A 115 -8.14 14.59 -19.34
C LEU A 115 -7.63 15.96 -19.83
N ARG A 116 -6.31 16.15 -19.82
CA ARG A 116 -5.66 17.38 -20.31
C ARG A 116 -5.55 17.46 -21.82
N SER A 117 -5.97 16.41 -22.56
CA SER A 117 -5.84 16.32 -24.02
C SER A 117 -4.42 16.63 -24.51
N VAL A 118 -3.43 16.03 -23.83
CA VAL A 118 -2.01 16.30 -24.08
C VAL A 118 -1.62 15.90 -25.51
N PRO A 119 -0.92 16.76 -26.27
CA PRO A 119 -0.44 16.40 -27.60
C PRO A 119 0.67 15.35 -27.52
N ARG A 120 0.73 14.45 -28.52
CA ARG A 120 1.63 13.27 -28.51
C ARG A 120 3.09 13.57 -28.16
N TRP A 121 3.64 14.70 -28.60
CA TRP A 121 5.05 15.07 -28.38
C TRP A 121 5.35 15.49 -26.93
N GLU A 122 4.32 15.82 -26.13
CA GLU A 122 4.43 16.17 -24.71
C GLU A 122 4.16 15.00 -23.77
N VAL A 123 3.67 13.87 -24.27
CA VAL A 123 3.30 12.72 -23.43
C VAL A 123 4.50 12.23 -22.61
N VAL A 124 5.65 11.98 -23.26
CA VAL A 124 6.83 11.44 -22.58
C VAL A 124 7.44 12.45 -21.60
N SER A 125 7.46 13.75 -21.95
CA SER A 125 7.99 14.78 -21.07
C SER A 125 7.11 14.99 -19.84
N LEU A 126 5.77 14.98 -19.99
CA LEU A 126 4.86 15.12 -18.87
C LEU A 126 4.81 13.87 -17.99
N LEU A 127 5.00 12.66 -18.55
CA LEU A 127 5.19 11.44 -17.77
C LEU A 127 6.36 11.57 -16.78
N GLN A 128 7.44 12.25 -17.16
CA GLN A 128 8.61 12.48 -16.32
C GLN A 128 8.36 13.51 -15.21
N VAL A 129 7.44 14.46 -15.43
CA VAL A 129 7.13 15.55 -14.49
C VAL A 129 6.01 15.16 -13.52
N GLU A 130 5.01 14.41 -13.97
CA GLU A 130 3.85 13.94 -13.18
C GLU A 130 4.22 12.78 -12.22
N GLN A 131 5.49 12.62 -11.86
CA GLN A 131 5.96 11.58 -10.94
C GLN A 131 5.34 11.68 -9.55
N VAL A 132 4.83 12.85 -9.18
CA VAL A 132 4.07 13.09 -7.95
C VAL A 132 2.64 13.44 -8.36
N SER A 133 1.78 12.43 -8.46
CA SER A 133 0.37 12.69 -8.75
C SER A 133 -0.26 13.36 -7.52
N PRO A 134 -0.90 14.54 -7.66
CA PRO A 134 -1.45 15.30 -6.52
C PRO A 134 -2.45 14.51 -5.66
N GLY A 135 -3.11 13.48 -6.20
CA GLY A 135 -4.01 12.61 -5.43
C GLY A 135 -3.34 11.59 -4.51
N LEU A 136 -2.07 11.24 -4.74
CA LEU A 136 -1.33 10.31 -3.87
C LEU A 136 -0.85 10.99 -2.59
N GLU A 137 -0.45 12.26 -2.68
CA GLU A 137 -0.02 13.05 -1.54
C GLU A 137 -1.16 13.25 -0.53
N ASP A 138 -2.36 13.58 -1.01
CA ASP A 138 -3.56 13.70 -0.17
C ASP A 138 -3.91 12.38 0.53
N LEU A 139 -3.78 11.26 -0.18
CA LEU A 139 -4.01 9.93 0.38
C LEU A 139 -2.98 9.61 1.48
N TYR A 140 -1.69 9.84 1.23
CA TYR A 140 -0.67 9.61 2.25
C TYR A 140 -0.84 10.53 3.46
N ARG A 141 -1.22 11.80 3.23
CA ARG A 141 -1.55 12.76 4.29
C ARG A 141 -2.70 12.26 5.17
N GLN A 142 -3.76 11.73 4.56
CA GLN A 142 -4.87 11.10 5.30
C GLN A 142 -4.40 9.88 6.11
N ILE A 143 -3.51 9.04 5.56
CA ILE A 143 -2.97 7.88 6.27
C ILE A 143 -2.14 8.35 7.48
N VAL A 144 -1.28 9.37 7.33
CA VAL A 144 -0.52 9.93 8.46
C VAL A 144 -1.45 10.48 9.54
N GLN A 145 -2.49 11.22 9.17
CA GLN A 145 -3.50 11.72 10.12
C GLN A 145 -4.20 10.59 10.88
N GLN A 146 -4.45 9.44 10.24
CA GLN A 146 -4.99 8.26 10.93
C GLN A 146 -3.98 7.66 11.93
N LEU A 147 -2.69 7.68 11.58
CA LEU A 147 -1.62 7.20 12.47
C LEU A 147 -1.41 8.12 13.68
N GLU A 148 -1.54 9.44 13.50
CA GLU A 148 -1.38 10.47 14.56
C GLU A 148 -2.28 10.25 15.78
N ILE A 149 -3.46 9.66 15.55
CA ILE A 149 -4.47 9.40 16.59
C ILE A 149 -4.12 8.14 17.42
N LEU A 150 -3.15 7.34 16.99
CA LEU A 150 -2.74 6.12 17.69
C LEU A 150 -1.86 6.46 18.90
N PRO A 151 -2.03 5.75 20.04
CA PRO A 151 -1.20 5.99 21.24
C PRO A 151 0.30 5.72 21.01
N ASN A 152 0.63 4.90 20.01
CA ASN A 152 2.01 4.54 19.66
C ASN A 152 2.58 5.39 18.51
N PHE A 153 1.92 6.49 18.12
CA PHE A 153 2.31 7.29 16.97
C PHE A 153 3.75 7.80 17.04
N SER A 154 4.22 8.20 18.23
CA SER A 154 5.60 8.67 18.42
C SER A 154 6.62 7.63 17.97
N LEU A 155 6.39 6.36 18.34
CA LEU A 155 7.24 5.25 17.97
C LEU A 155 7.09 4.89 16.50
N CYS A 156 5.86 4.86 15.97
CA CYS A 156 5.62 4.67 14.53
C CYS A 156 6.36 5.72 13.69
N ARG A 157 6.33 6.99 14.11
CA ARG A 157 7.03 8.10 13.46
C ARG A 157 8.54 7.91 13.48
N GLN A 158 9.11 7.50 14.61
CA GLN A 158 10.56 7.20 14.68
C GLN A 158 10.94 6.04 13.77
N ILE A 159 10.12 4.98 13.72
CA ILE A 159 10.35 3.83 12.83
C ILE A 159 10.29 4.26 11.35
N LEU A 160 9.31 5.06 10.97
CA LEU A 160 9.18 5.60 9.62
C LEU A 160 10.40 6.47 9.27
N ALA A 161 10.80 7.37 10.16
CA ALA A 161 11.97 8.24 9.97
C ALA A 161 13.29 7.45 9.88
N ALA A 162 13.47 6.42 10.71
CA ALA A 162 14.64 5.55 10.64
C ALA A 162 14.70 4.82 9.30
N ASN A 163 13.57 4.32 8.78
CA ASN A 163 13.54 3.65 7.49
C ASN A 163 13.71 4.60 6.30
N THR A 164 13.24 5.85 6.37
CA THR A 164 13.42 6.82 5.28
C THR A 164 14.89 7.26 5.13
N THR A 165 15.62 7.36 6.24
CA THR A 165 17.01 7.87 6.28
C THR A 165 18.07 6.88 5.82
N VAL A 166 17.75 5.59 5.79
CA VAL A 166 18.71 4.54 5.40
C VAL A 166 18.58 4.16 3.92
N TYR A 167 19.73 3.76 3.35
CA TYR A 167 19.83 3.35 1.94
C TYR A 167 19.31 1.94 1.68
N ARG A 168 19.21 1.10 2.70
CA ARG A 168 18.76 -0.30 2.58
C ARG A 168 17.65 -0.63 3.60
N PRO A 169 16.82 -1.64 3.33
CA PRO A 169 15.90 -2.22 4.30
C PRO A 169 16.60 -2.58 5.62
N LEU A 170 15.90 -2.37 6.74
CA LEU A 170 16.42 -2.61 8.09
C LEU A 170 15.90 -3.92 8.65
N SER A 171 16.79 -4.71 9.26
CA SER A 171 16.35 -5.80 10.13
C SER A 171 15.69 -5.27 11.40
N LEU A 172 14.85 -6.07 12.04
CA LEU A 172 14.26 -5.73 13.34
C LEU A 172 15.32 -5.36 14.38
N GLN A 173 16.46 -6.06 14.36
CA GLN A 173 17.56 -5.83 15.30
C GLN A 173 18.22 -4.46 15.07
N GLU A 174 18.51 -4.10 13.82
CA GLU A 174 19.06 -2.78 13.51
C GLU A 174 18.08 -1.66 13.88
N LEU A 175 16.80 -1.90 13.67
CA LEU A 175 15.74 -0.94 13.96
C LEU A 175 15.60 -0.68 15.47
N THR A 176 15.78 -1.70 16.33
CA THR A 176 15.84 -1.49 17.79
C THR A 176 17.03 -0.65 18.27
N ALA A 177 18.12 -0.61 17.50
CA ALA A 177 19.29 0.20 17.84
C ALA A 177 19.15 1.67 17.39
N LEU A 178 18.31 1.94 16.38
CA LEU A 178 18.12 3.26 15.79
C LEU A 178 16.94 4.04 16.37
N VAL A 179 16.00 3.36 17.03
CA VAL A 179 14.75 3.93 17.53
C VAL A 179 14.78 3.96 19.05
N GLU A 180 14.33 5.07 19.64
CA GLU A 180 14.25 5.20 21.09
C GLU A 180 13.08 4.37 21.63
N MET A 181 13.38 3.14 22.04
CA MET A 181 12.37 2.23 22.58
C MET A 181 11.91 2.72 23.96
N PRO A 182 10.59 2.91 24.20
CA PRO A 182 10.07 3.46 25.44
C PRO A 182 10.29 2.56 26.67
N SER A 183 10.68 1.30 26.49
CA SER A 183 11.11 0.42 27.57
C SER A 183 12.02 -0.72 27.09
N LYS A 184 12.88 -1.24 27.97
CA LYS A 184 13.68 -2.46 27.71
C LYS A 184 12.82 -3.70 27.47
N GLN A 185 11.60 -3.74 28.04
CA GLN A 185 10.64 -4.81 27.78
C GLN A 185 10.18 -4.87 26.32
N LEU A 186 10.20 -3.74 25.62
CA LEU A 186 9.90 -3.68 24.19
C LEU A 186 11.11 -4.01 23.31
N SER A 187 12.35 -3.70 23.74
CA SER A 187 13.55 -4.08 22.97
C SER A 187 13.81 -5.59 23.02
N ASP A 188 13.52 -6.22 24.15
CA ASP A 188 13.75 -7.64 24.36
C ASP A 188 12.58 -8.52 23.89
N ASN A 189 11.46 -7.91 23.46
CA ASN A 189 10.29 -8.60 22.95
C ASN A 189 10.04 -8.31 21.46
N PRO A 190 10.62 -9.11 20.54
CA PRO A 190 10.48 -8.91 19.10
C PRO A 190 9.02 -8.99 18.61
N LYS A 191 8.09 -9.58 19.39
CA LYS A 191 6.67 -9.64 19.01
C LYS A 191 5.97 -8.28 19.10
N GLU A 192 6.31 -7.48 20.10
CA GLU A 192 5.70 -6.15 20.26
C GLU A 192 6.22 -5.17 19.19
N LEU A 193 7.50 -5.25 18.85
CA LEU A 193 8.07 -4.46 17.74
C LEU A 193 7.41 -4.81 16.40
N LYS A 194 7.23 -6.10 16.11
CA LYS A 194 6.51 -6.55 14.91
C LYS A 194 5.10 -5.95 14.86
N ARG A 195 4.39 -5.96 15.99
CA ARG A 195 3.04 -5.38 16.10
C ARG A 195 3.02 -3.88 15.80
N ILE A 196 4.05 -3.13 16.21
CA ILE A 196 4.15 -1.69 15.93
C ILE A 196 4.47 -1.45 14.46
N ILE A 197 5.35 -2.25 13.85
CA ILE A 197 5.64 -2.15 12.41
C ILE A 197 4.39 -2.46 11.58
N GLU A 198 3.57 -3.41 12.02
CA GLU A 198 2.27 -3.70 11.41
C GLU A 198 1.29 -2.51 11.51
N LEU A 199 1.37 -1.68 12.56
CA LEU A 199 0.60 -0.43 12.62
C LEU A 199 1.07 0.57 11.55
N CYS A 200 2.36 0.57 11.23
CA CYS A 200 2.92 1.28 10.08
C CYS A 200 2.63 0.59 8.74
N GLY A 201 1.79 -0.44 8.71
CA GLY A 201 1.53 -1.34 7.56
C GLY A 201 1.12 -0.65 6.26
N SER A 202 0.68 0.61 6.32
CA SER A 202 0.37 1.40 5.12
C SER A 202 1.60 1.97 4.42
N PHE A 203 2.73 2.04 5.12
CA PHE A 203 4.00 2.54 4.63
C PHE A 203 5.07 1.45 4.62
N LEU A 204 5.05 0.54 5.61
CA LEU A 204 6.08 -0.48 5.82
C LEU A 204 5.49 -1.90 5.76
N SER A 205 6.28 -2.85 5.27
CA SER A 205 5.99 -4.29 5.32
C SER A 205 7.14 -5.03 5.97
N LEU A 206 6.85 -6.15 6.63
CA LEU A 206 7.84 -7.00 7.28
C LEU A 206 7.96 -8.34 6.53
N ARG A 207 9.18 -8.69 6.10
CA ARG A 207 9.49 -9.95 5.41
C ARG A 207 10.76 -10.52 5.99
N GLU A 208 10.73 -11.78 6.45
CA GLU A 208 11.92 -12.45 7.01
C GLU A 208 12.67 -11.57 8.03
N GLU A 209 11.93 -10.92 8.91
CA GLU A 209 12.45 -9.99 9.94
C GLU A 209 13.15 -8.73 9.42
N THR A 210 12.92 -8.40 8.16
CA THR A 210 13.41 -7.18 7.51
C THR A 210 12.24 -6.28 7.11
N VAL A 211 12.39 -4.98 7.37
CA VAL A 211 11.38 -3.95 7.17
C VAL A 211 11.65 -3.24 5.84
N TYR A 212 10.63 -3.24 4.98
CA TYR A 212 10.65 -2.65 3.65
C TYR A 212 9.57 -1.58 3.54
N PHE A 213 9.78 -0.56 2.71
CA PHE A 213 8.65 0.25 2.27
C PHE A 213 7.72 -0.59 1.40
N VAL A 214 6.41 -0.48 1.64
CA VAL A 214 5.39 -1.12 0.80
C VAL A 214 5.52 -0.61 -0.64
N HIS A 215 5.75 0.70 -0.80
CA HIS A 215 5.99 1.34 -2.10
C HIS A 215 7.01 2.48 -2.00
N GLN A 216 7.77 2.69 -3.08
CA GLN A 216 8.73 3.79 -3.18
C GLN A 216 8.06 5.16 -3.02
N SER A 217 6.84 5.34 -3.57
CA SER A 217 6.05 6.57 -3.40
C SER A 217 5.74 6.91 -1.95
N ALA A 218 5.65 5.90 -1.08
CA ALA A 218 5.43 6.09 0.35
C ALA A 218 6.70 6.63 1.03
N LYS A 219 7.88 6.19 0.57
CA LYS A 219 9.17 6.74 1.01
C LYS A 219 9.35 8.17 0.50
N ASP A 220 9.05 8.42 -0.78
CA ASP A 220 9.18 9.73 -1.40
C ASP A 220 8.27 10.78 -0.72
N PHE A 221 7.02 10.41 -0.40
CA PHE A 221 6.11 11.25 0.35
C PHE A 221 6.64 11.64 1.74
N LEU A 222 7.29 10.71 2.46
CA LEU A 222 7.83 11.00 3.80
C LEU A 222 9.14 11.81 3.76
N LEU A 223 9.78 11.92 2.60
CA LEU A 223 11.01 12.70 2.38
C LEU A 223 10.73 14.13 1.85
N GLY A 224 9.54 14.36 1.29
CA GLY A 224 9.06 15.67 0.84
C GLY A 224 8.32 16.44 1.94
#